data_AF-A0A8F5GSZ4-F1
#
_entry.id   AF-A0A8F5GSZ4-F1
#
_cell.length_a   1.000
_cell.length_b   1.000
_cell.length_c   1.000
_cell.angle_alpha   90.00
_cell.angle_beta   90.00
_cell.angle_gamma   90.00
#
_symmetry.space_group_name_H-M   'P 1'
#
loop_
_entity.id
_entity.type
_entity.pdbx_description
1 polymer ?
#
loop_
_entity_poly.entity_id
_entity_poly.type
_entity_poly.pdbx_seq_one_letter_code
_entity_poly.pdbx_strand_id
1 'polypeptide(L)'
;MIEWKGFGKRWGKCEECWLAYERGIQHEHSLNCYKLGIPIDALKVPLDQFLNITKDLSGKYAIFGFPLNLLSRGVIIFYFNTKEEMENFIESIRNYIKDEISFREKKFYDTFVNVEWIGGMNWRRGCPEYDRKFGDWRKWMNYHKQDW
;
A
#
# COMPACT_ATOMS: atom_id res chain seq x y z
N MET A 1 -4.84 13.03 13.13
CA MET A 1 -3.58 12.52 12.58
C MET A 1 -3.66 11.01 12.54
N ILE A 2 -3.22 10.35 11.47
CA ILE A 2 -3.26 8.87 11.37
C ILE A 2 -2.04 8.32 12.12
N GLU A 3 -2.27 7.42 13.06
CA GLU A 3 -1.22 6.74 13.81
C GLU A 3 -0.83 5.45 13.08
N TRP A 4 0.39 5.42 12.53
CA TRP A 4 0.93 4.25 11.84
C TRP A 4 1.69 3.33 12.80
N LYS A 5 1.35 2.05 12.79
CA LYS A 5 2.02 1.00 13.56
C LYS A 5 2.76 0.06 12.62
N GLY A 6 4.08 0.06 12.71
CA GLY A 6 4.93 -0.84 11.92
C GLY A 6 4.91 -2.28 12.46
N PHE A 7 5.09 -3.26 11.58
CA PHE A 7 5.29 -4.66 11.96
C PHE A 7 6.26 -5.35 10.98
N GLY A 8 6.82 -6.47 11.42
CA GLY A 8 7.82 -7.23 10.68
C GLY A 8 9.11 -6.46 10.43
N LYS A 9 9.77 -6.75 9.31
CA LYS A 9 11.06 -6.15 8.97
C LYS A 9 10.92 -4.66 8.61
N ARG A 10 11.95 -3.88 8.91
CA ARG A 10 12.01 -2.48 8.45
C ARG A 10 12.22 -2.44 6.94
N TRP A 11 11.38 -1.68 6.24
CA TRP A 11 11.51 -1.47 4.79
C TRP A 11 12.77 -0.69 4.39
N GLY A 12 13.17 0.29 5.21
CA GLY A 12 14.44 1.04 5.03
C GLY A 12 14.46 2.10 3.91
N LYS A 13 13.59 2.02 2.89
CA LYS A 13 13.68 2.89 1.69
C LYS A 13 12.83 4.17 1.73
N CYS A 14 12.01 4.36 2.77
CA CYS A 14 11.02 5.45 2.79
C CYS A 14 11.65 6.83 3.06
N GLU A 15 12.68 6.89 3.89
CA GLU A 15 13.34 8.14 4.28
C GLU A 15 14.08 8.78 3.10
N GLU A 16 14.87 7.98 2.38
CA GLU A 16 15.57 8.44 1.18
C GLU A 16 14.61 8.90 0.08
N CYS A 17 13.52 8.15 -0.14
CA CYS A 17 12.43 8.60 -1.00
C CYS A 17 11.93 9.99 -0.58
N TRP A 18 11.58 10.15 0.70
CA TRP A 18 11.02 11.41 1.20
C TRP A 18 11.97 12.59 1.01
N LEU A 19 13.26 12.43 1.35
CA LEU A 19 14.28 13.47 1.14
C LEU A 19 14.43 13.84 -0.34
N ALA A 20 14.38 12.88 -1.26
CA ALA A 20 14.39 13.14 -2.69
C ALA A 20 13.12 13.87 -3.15
N TYR A 21 11.95 13.46 -2.65
CA TYR A 21 10.66 14.10 -2.94
C TYR A 21 10.66 15.57 -2.55
N GLU A 22 11.19 15.93 -1.37
CA GLU A 22 11.31 17.32 -0.91
C GLU A 22 12.16 18.17 -1.85
N ARG A 23 13.15 17.57 -2.50
CA ARG A 23 14.00 18.19 -3.53
C ARG A 23 13.40 18.19 -4.94
N GLY A 24 12.17 17.68 -5.10
CA GLY A 24 11.52 17.57 -6.40
C GLY A 24 12.08 16.46 -7.29
N ILE A 25 12.75 15.47 -6.71
CA ILE A 25 13.37 14.35 -7.43
C ILE A 25 12.53 13.08 -7.24
N GLN A 26 12.22 12.40 -8.33
CA GLN A 26 11.58 11.09 -8.29
C GLN A 26 12.63 10.00 -8.07
N HIS A 27 12.81 9.57 -6.83
CA HIS A 27 13.80 8.56 -6.47
C HIS A 27 13.49 7.19 -7.10
N GLU A 28 14.51 6.43 -7.49
CA GLU A 28 14.36 5.08 -8.07
C GLU A 28 13.57 4.12 -7.17
N HIS A 29 13.77 4.20 -5.86
CA HIS A 29 13.00 3.41 -4.89
C HIS A 29 11.49 3.69 -4.97
N SER A 30 11.07 4.91 -5.31
CA SER A 30 9.65 5.24 -5.47
C SER A 30 9.06 4.58 -6.73
N LEU A 31 9.86 4.42 -7.78
CA LEU A 31 9.47 3.77 -9.04
C LEU A 31 9.34 2.26 -8.88
N ASN A 32 10.19 1.66 -8.04
CA ASN A 32 10.26 0.21 -7.84
C ASN A 32 9.62 -0.26 -6.52
N CYS A 33 8.94 0.61 -5.77
CA CYS A 33 8.24 0.23 -4.53
C CYS A 33 6.77 -0.06 -4.83
N TYR A 34 6.42 -1.34 -4.83
CA TYR A 34 5.04 -1.80 -4.88
C TYR A 34 4.47 -1.83 -3.47
N LYS A 35 3.26 -1.31 -3.31
CA LYS A 35 2.53 -1.31 -2.05
C LYS A 35 1.22 -2.05 -2.23
N LEU A 36 0.98 -3.03 -1.37
CA LEU A 36 -0.31 -3.71 -1.25
C LEU A 36 -1.06 -3.14 -0.05
N GLY A 37 -2.21 -2.56 -0.28
CA GLY A 37 -3.16 -2.10 0.72
C GLY A 37 -4.26 -3.14 0.95
N ILE A 38 -4.52 -3.45 2.22
CA ILE A 38 -5.63 -4.30 2.65
C ILE A 38 -6.47 -3.47 3.63
N PRO A 39 -7.66 -2.99 3.22
CA PRO A 39 -8.57 -2.35 4.14
C PRO A 39 -8.92 -3.31 5.28
N ILE A 40 -8.97 -2.84 6.52
CA ILE A 40 -9.22 -3.70 7.69
C ILE A 40 -10.57 -4.43 7.56
N ASP A 41 -11.56 -3.79 6.93
CA ASP A 41 -12.87 -4.40 6.69
C ASP A 41 -12.86 -5.51 5.63
N ALA A 42 -11.78 -5.63 4.86
CA ALA A 42 -11.59 -6.73 3.92
C ALA A 42 -11.14 -8.03 4.60
N LEU A 43 -10.69 -8.00 5.85
CA LEU A 43 -10.24 -9.21 6.55
C LEU A 43 -11.42 -10.15 6.86
N LYS A 44 -11.21 -11.45 6.65
CA LYS A 44 -12.09 -12.55 7.09
C LYS A 44 -11.78 -13.02 8.51
N VAL A 45 -10.62 -12.63 9.03
CA VAL A 45 -10.12 -12.98 10.38
C VAL A 45 -9.82 -11.70 11.19
N PRO A 46 -9.72 -11.78 12.52
CA PRO A 46 -9.27 -10.66 13.35
C PRO A 46 -7.91 -10.10 12.92
N LEU A 47 -7.72 -8.79 13.11
CA LEU A 47 -6.51 -8.07 12.69
C LEU A 47 -5.24 -8.63 13.34
N ASP A 48 -5.27 -8.88 14.65
CA ASP A 48 -4.17 -9.45 15.41
C ASP A 48 -3.76 -10.84 14.88
N GLN A 49 -4.74 -11.69 14.56
CA GLN A 49 -4.49 -12.98 13.93
C GLN A 49 -3.83 -12.81 12.55
N PHE A 50 -4.32 -11.89 11.72
CA PHE A 50 -3.76 -11.62 10.39
C PHE A 50 -2.32 -11.07 10.46
N LEU A 51 -2.06 -10.16 11.40
CA LEU A 51 -0.72 -9.62 11.64
C LEU A 51 0.27 -10.71 12.10
N ASN A 52 -0.19 -11.67 12.89
CA ASN A 52 0.66 -12.81 13.28
C ASN A 52 0.98 -13.74 12.09
N ILE A 53 0.02 -13.97 11.20
CA ILE A 53 0.22 -14.76 9.96
C ILE A 53 1.26 -14.08 9.05
N THR A 54 1.29 -12.75 9.02
CA THR A 54 2.09 -11.95 8.08
C THR A 54 3.30 -11.27 8.73
N LYS A 55 3.68 -11.71 9.94
CA LYS A 55 4.69 -11.05 10.80
C LYS A 55 6.09 -10.92 10.18
N ASP A 56 6.44 -11.76 9.21
CA ASP A 56 7.76 -11.77 8.60
C ASP A 56 7.90 -10.78 7.44
N LEU A 57 6.78 -10.19 6.99
CA LEU A 57 6.79 -9.19 5.94
C LEU A 57 6.93 -7.78 6.48
N SER A 58 7.59 -6.93 5.68
CA SER A 58 7.68 -5.51 5.99
C SER A 58 6.32 -4.87 5.78
N GLY A 59 5.75 -4.31 6.84
CA GLY A 59 4.45 -3.68 6.75
C GLY A 59 4.18 -2.65 7.82
N LYS A 60 3.08 -1.94 7.64
CA LYS A 60 2.51 -1.07 8.66
C LYS A 60 0.99 -1.10 8.55
N TYR A 61 0.31 -0.78 9.62
CA TYR A 61 -1.14 -0.61 9.60
C TYR A 61 -1.53 0.65 10.36
N ALA A 62 -2.75 1.11 10.12
CA ALA A 62 -3.37 2.15 10.91
C ALA A 62 -4.86 1.84 11.06
N ILE A 63 -5.37 2.00 12.28
CA ILE A 63 -6.80 2.02 12.56
C ILE A 63 -7.22 3.48 12.54
N PHE A 64 -8.23 3.81 11.74
CA PHE A 64 -8.65 5.20 11.63
C PHE A 64 -9.55 5.56 12.81
N GLY A 65 -9.29 6.72 13.41
CA GLY A 65 -10.16 7.34 14.40
C GLY A 65 -11.28 8.15 13.74
N PHE A 66 -12.20 8.65 14.56
CA PHE A 66 -13.22 9.59 14.10
C PHE A 66 -12.57 10.89 13.55
N PRO A 67 -13.06 11.47 12.43
CA PRO A 67 -14.21 11.04 11.63
C PRO A 67 -13.87 10.08 10.47
N LEU A 68 -12.58 9.78 10.24
CA LEU A 68 -12.15 8.95 9.11
C LEU A 68 -12.71 7.52 9.14
N ASN A 69 -12.93 6.99 10.35
CA ASN A 69 -13.54 5.68 10.56
C ASN A 69 -14.94 5.49 9.96
N LEU A 70 -15.65 6.60 9.67
CA LEU A 70 -16.94 6.58 9.00
C LEU A 70 -16.82 6.18 7.53
N LEU A 71 -15.66 6.40 6.92
CA LEU A 71 -15.37 6.07 5.52
C LEU A 71 -14.64 4.74 5.42
N SER A 72 -13.61 4.55 6.26
CA SER A 72 -12.78 3.34 6.31
C SER A 72 -12.32 3.03 7.72
N ARG A 73 -12.38 1.76 8.15
CA ARG A 73 -11.88 1.38 9.49
C ARG A 73 -10.35 1.45 9.61
N GLY A 74 -9.65 1.50 8.49
CA GLY A 74 -8.20 1.55 8.44
C GLY A 74 -7.63 0.64 7.37
N VAL A 75 -6.31 0.54 7.34
CA VAL A 75 -5.58 -0.19 6.28
C VAL A 75 -4.34 -0.85 6.83
N ILE A 76 -4.00 -2.00 6.26
CA ILE A 76 -2.69 -2.65 6.35
C ILE A 76 -1.96 -2.41 5.03
N ILE A 77 -0.69 -2.00 5.09
CA ILE A 77 0.15 -1.75 3.92
C ILE A 77 1.39 -2.65 4.01
N PHE A 78 1.63 -3.42 2.95
CA PHE A 78 2.85 -4.18 2.73
C PHE A 78 3.70 -3.56 1.64
N TYR A 79 5.01 -3.84 1.66
CA TYR A 79 5.98 -3.29 0.73
C TYR A 79 6.72 -4.39 -0.02
N PHE A 80 6.87 -4.24 -1.33
CA PHE A 80 7.54 -5.19 -2.23
C PHE A 80 8.46 -4.47 -3.21
N ASN A 81 9.53 -5.15 -3.64
CA ASN A 81 10.47 -4.62 -4.62
C ASN A 81 10.00 -4.90 -6.05
N THR A 82 9.24 -5.97 -6.25
CA THR A 82 8.72 -6.35 -7.56
C THR A 82 7.22 -6.57 -7.52
N LYS A 83 6.58 -6.46 -8.70
CA LYS A 83 5.17 -6.79 -8.85
C LYS A 83 4.92 -8.28 -8.59
N GLU A 84 5.85 -9.13 -9.04
CA GLU A 84 5.78 -10.59 -8.88
C GLU A 84 5.80 -11.01 -7.40
N GLU A 85 6.69 -10.42 -6.58
CA GLU A 85 6.70 -10.66 -5.14
C GLU A 85 5.35 -10.32 -4.49
N MET A 86 4.76 -9.19 -4.90
CA MET A 86 3.45 -8.75 -4.41
C MET A 86 2.33 -9.71 -4.85
N GLU A 87 2.32 -10.14 -6.11
CA GLU A 87 1.32 -11.07 -6.66
C GLU A 87 1.40 -12.46 -6.00
N ASN A 88 2.61 -13.00 -5.82
CA ASN A 88 2.82 -14.25 -5.08
C ASN A 88 2.32 -14.15 -3.64
N PHE A 89 2.54 -13.00 -2.99
CA PHE A 89 2.00 -12.78 -1.65
C PHE A 89 0.48 -12.70 -1.64
N ILE A 90 -0.14 -11.99 -2.60
CA ILE A 90 -1.60 -11.91 -2.74
C ILE A 90 -2.23 -13.31 -2.80
N GLU A 91 -1.68 -14.22 -3.61
CA GLU A 91 -2.19 -15.58 -3.69
C GLU A 91 -2.06 -16.32 -2.35
N SER A 92 -0.94 -16.12 -1.62
CA SER A 92 -0.72 -16.77 -0.32
C SER A 92 -1.71 -16.33 0.77
N ILE A 93 -2.26 -15.12 0.68
CA ILE A 93 -3.18 -14.57 1.69
C ILE A 93 -4.65 -14.52 1.25
N ARG A 94 -4.96 -14.81 -0.01
CA ARG A 94 -6.30 -14.62 -0.61
C ARG A 94 -7.43 -15.23 0.24
N ASN A 95 -7.19 -16.40 0.84
CA ASN A 95 -8.19 -17.09 1.67
C ASN A 95 -8.58 -16.32 2.95
N TYR A 96 -7.74 -15.39 3.42
CA TYR A 96 -8.01 -14.54 4.58
C TYR A 96 -8.68 -13.21 4.23
N ILE A 97 -8.85 -12.92 2.94
CA ILE A 97 -9.37 -11.64 2.45
C ILE A 97 -10.70 -11.86 1.73
N LYS A 98 -11.65 -10.95 1.92
CA LYS A 98 -12.92 -10.91 1.18
C LYS A 98 -12.64 -10.57 -0.29
N ASP A 99 -13.42 -11.17 -1.19
CA ASP A 99 -13.32 -10.86 -2.61
C ASP A 99 -13.92 -9.49 -2.95
N GLU A 100 -14.88 -9.04 -2.14
CA GLU A 100 -15.54 -7.76 -2.29
C GLU A 100 -15.48 -6.91 -1.01
N ILE A 101 -15.42 -5.60 -1.21
CA ILE A 101 -15.50 -4.59 -0.17
C ILE A 101 -16.53 -3.52 -0.58
N SER A 102 -17.02 -2.75 0.39
CA SER A 102 -18.05 -1.76 0.13
C SER A 102 -17.62 -0.70 -0.90
N PHE A 103 -18.58 -0.20 -1.69
CA PHE A 103 -18.32 0.87 -2.64
C PHE A 103 -17.74 2.14 -1.99
N ARG A 104 -18.19 2.44 -0.77
CA ARG A 104 -17.68 3.58 0.02
C ARG A 104 -16.19 3.43 0.32
N GLU A 105 -15.80 2.24 0.77
CA GLU A 105 -14.40 1.88 1.05
C GLU A 105 -13.56 1.98 -0.23
N LYS A 106 -14.04 1.42 -1.35
CA LYS A 106 -13.36 1.54 -2.66
C LYS A 106 -13.10 2.99 -3.04
N LYS A 107 -14.16 3.80 -3.05
CA LYS A 107 -14.10 5.21 -3.44
C LYS A 107 -13.17 6.03 -2.54
N PHE A 108 -13.09 5.72 -1.25
CA PHE A 108 -12.15 6.37 -0.34
C PHE A 108 -10.70 6.20 -0.81
N TYR A 109 -10.26 4.97 -1.05
CA TYR A 109 -8.88 4.74 -1.50
C TYR A 109 -8.65 5.23 -2.94
N ASP A 110 -9.63 5.10 -3.84
CA ASP A 110 -9.50 5.63 -5.21
C ASP A 110 -9.27 7.14 -5.20
N THR A 111 -10.01 7.86 -4.35
CA THR A 111 -9.95 9.33 -4.28
C THR A 111 -8.68 9.83 -3.58
N PHE A 112 -8.33 9.25 -2.43
CA PHE A 112 -7.27 9.79 -1.59
C PHE A 112 -5.90 9.13 -1.80
N VAL A 113 -5.89 7.92 -2.37
CA VAL A 113 -4.68 7.11 -2.51
C VAL A 113 -4.42 6.74 -3.97
N ASN A 114 -5.39 6.83 -4.88
CA ASN A 114 -5.21 6.53 -6.31
C ASN A 114 -4.60 5.13 -6.54
N VAL A 115 -5.42 4.09 -6.42
CA VAL A 115 -5.01 2.68 -6.38
C VAL A 115 -5.61 1.86 -7.52
N GLU A 116 -5.08 0.67 -7.74
CA GLU A 116 -5.70 -0.41 -8.53
C GLU A 116 -6.25 -1.48 -7.59
N TRP A 117 -7.35 -2.14 -7.95
CA TRP A 117 -8.00 -3.16 -7.11
C TRP A 117 -7.74 -4.60 -7.59
N ILE A 118 -7.64 -5.51 -6.63
CA ILE A 118 -7.58 -6.96 -6.83
C ILE A 118 -8.34 -7.65 -5.70
N GLY A 119 -9.57 -8.07 -5.98
CA GLY A 119 -10.52 -8.51 -4.95
C GLY A 119 -10.80 -7.41 -3.91
N GLY A 120 -10.74 -7.76 -2.62
CA GLY A 120 -10.83 -6.82 -1.51
C GLY A 120 -9.53 -6.08 -1.16
N MET A 121 -8.47 -6.25 -1.96
CA MET A 121 -7.17 -5.59 -1.79
C MET A 121 -6.96 -4.54 -2.85
N ASN A 122 -6.08 -3.58 -2.59
CA ASN A 122 -5.64 -2.61 -3.57
C ASN A 122 -4.12 -2.52 -3.63
N TRP A 123 -3.59 -1.99 -4.72
CA TRP A 123 -2.15 -1.80 -4.86
C TRP A 123 -1.81 -0.55 -5.66
N ARG A 124 -0.57 -0.08 -5.49
CA ARG A 124 0.01 1.01 -6.28
C ARG A 124 1.55 0.98 -6.22
N ARG A 125 2.19 1.78 -7.08
CA ARG A 125 3.62 2.10 -6.96
C ARG A 125 3.84 3.43 -6.25
N GLY A 126 4.96 3.53 -5.52
CA GLY A 126 5.38 4.74 -4.83
C GLY A 126 4.36 5.22 -3.78
N CYS A 127 4.63 6.38 -3.19
CA CYS A 127 3.76 6.97 -2.16
C CYS A 127 2.75 7.93 -2.81
N PRO A 128 1.51 8.06 -2.31
CA PRO A 128 0.48 8.90 -2.93
C PRO A 128 0.86 10.38 -3.05
N GLU A 129 1.74 10.88 -2.18
CA GLU A 129 2.25 12.24 -2.22
C GLU A 129 3.03 12.55 -3.52
N TYR A 130 3.59 11.53 -4.16
CA TYR A 130 4.34 11.66 -5.41
C TYR A 130 3.43 11.95 -6.59
N ASP A 131 2.17 11.47 -6.58
CA ASP A 131 1.25 11.66 -7.71
C ASP A 131 1.01 13.15 -7.98
N ARG A 132 1.00 13.96 -6.91
CA ARG A 132 0.85 15.42 -7.00
C ARG A 132 2.02 16.11 -7.69
N LYS A 133 3.25 15.60 -7.55
CA LYS A 133 4.47 16.21 -8.11
C LYS A 133 4.85 15.63 -9.47
N PHE A 134 4.68 14.32 -9.64
CA PHE A 134 5.19 13.58 -10.80
C PHE A 134 4.07 12.98 -11.68
N GLY A 135 2.80 13.30 -11.38
CA GLY A 135 1.65 12.77 -12.10
C GLY A 135 1.32 11.32 -11.72
N ASP A 136 0.32 10.74 -12.39
CA ASP A 136 -0.19 9.40 -12.10
C ASP A 136 0.92 8.33 -12.13
N TRP A 137 1.04 7.57 -11.04
CA TRP A 137 2.02 6.52 -10.90
C TRP A 137 1.96 5.44 -11.97
N ARG A 138 0.81 5.24 -12.62
CA ARG A 138 0.68 4.30 -13.75
C ARG A 138 1.49 4.71 -14.97
N LYS A 139 1.77 6.01 -15.11
CA LYS A 139 2.52 6.58 -16.23
C LYS A 139 4.01 6.67 -15.96
N TRP A 140 4.45 6.43 -14.74
CA TRP A 140 5.87 6.46 -14.41
C TRP A 140 6.60 5.30 -15.11
N MET A 141 7.70 5.62 -15.77
CA MET A 141 8.59 4.62 -16.35
C MET A 141 9.36 3.92 -15.22
N ASN A 142 9.36 2.58 -15.21
CA ASN A 142 10.29 1.86 -14.33
C ASN A 142 11.72 2.18 -14.77
N TYR A 143 12.61 2.38 -13.80
CA TYR A 143 14.01 2.70 -14.09
C TYR A 143 14.67 1.61 -14.96
N HIS A 144 14.38 0.33 -14.69
CA HIS A 144 14.87 -0.81 -15.49
C HIS A 144 14.38 -0.86 -16.95
N LYS A 145 13.45 0.00 -17.37
CA LYS A 145 12.99 0.09 -18.77
C LYS A 145 13.70 1.19 -19.57
N GLN A 146 14.62 1.94 -18.98
CA GLN A 146 15.34 3.02 -19.66
C GLN A 146 16.73 2.61 -20.19
N ASP A 147 17.15 1.34 -20.01
CA ASP A 147 18.41 0.81 -20.52
C ASP A 147 18.25 0.10 -21.90
N TRP A 148 17.52 0.72 -22.84
CA TRP A 148 17.45 0.29 -24.24
C TRP A 148 17.50 1.48 -25.19
#